data_AF-A0A9E6WFK9-F1
#
_entry.id   AF-A0A9E6WFK9-F1
#
_cell.length_a   1.000
_cell.length_b   1.000
_cell.length_c   1.000
_cell.angle_alpha   90.00
_cell.angle_beta   90.00
_cell.angle_gamma   90.00
#
_symmetry.space_group_name_H-M   'P 1'
#
loop_
_entity.id
_entity.type
_entity.pdbx_description
1 polymer ?
#
loop_
_entity_poly.entity_id
_entity_poly.type
_entity_poly.pdbx_seq_one_letter_code
_entity_poly.pdbx_strand_id
1 'polypeptide(L)'
;MTEAGVSATQPKKAGPMLAADGRPLKRSLARALRREKTRAFVLIAPLLLFVVLTFIIPILSMLFRSVENQIVSETLPGTVEALRDWDPATADLPPEPVFEHL
;
A
#
# COMPACT_ATOMS: atom_id res chain seq x y z
N MET A 1 23.61 68.75 -29.38
CA MET A 1 22.21 68.48 -29.78
C MET A 1 22.29 67.59 -31.01
N THR A 2 21.76 66.38 -31.11
CA THR A 2 20.84 65.57 -30.31
C THR A 2 20.82 64.17 -30.93
N GLU A 3 20.85 63.17 -30.05
CA GLU A 3 20.22 61.83 -30.07
C GLU A 3 19.85 61.10 -31.38
N ALA A 4 20.14 59.78 -31.36
CA ALA A 4 19.41 58.65 -31.95
C ALA A 4 20.36 57.71 -32.72
N GLY A 5 20.49 56.43 -32.41
CA GLY A 5 19.78 55.60 -31.46
C GLY A 5 20.62 54.37 -31.13
N VAL A 6 20.68 54.07 -29.84
CA VAL A 6 21.13 52.77 -29.34
C VAL A 6 20.11 51.75 -29.84
N SER A 7 20.50 50.94 -30.82
CA SER A 7 19.70 49.81 -31.28
C SER A 7 19.68 48.78 -30.15
N ALA A 8 18.60 48.80 -29.37
CA ALA A 8 18.37 47.89 -28.28
C ALA A 8 18.37 46.45 -28.82
N THR A 9 19.32 45.64 -28.34
CA THR A 9 19.36 44.19 -28.55
C THR A 9 18.08 43.59 -27.96
N GLN A 10 17.09 43.35 -28.81
CA GLN A 10 15.87 42.62 -28.47
C GLN A 10 16.24 41.27 -27.84
N PRO A 11 15.68 40.90 -26.67
CA PRO A 11 15.90 39.58 -26.11
C PRO A 11 15.24 38.56 -27.04
N LYS A 12 16.05 37.81 -27.80
CA LYS A 12 15.56 36.65 -28.56
C LYS A 12 14.85 35.73 -27.57
N LYS A 13 13.52 35.63 -27.67
CA LYS A 13 12.75 34.62 -26.95
C LYS A 13 13.38 33.26 -27.25
N ALA A 14 13.97 32.64 -26.23
CA ALA A 14 14.60 31.34 -26.36
C ALA A 14 13.54 30.33 -26.81
N GLY A 15 13.60 29.94 -28.08
CA GLY A 15 12.78 28.85 -28.62
C GLY A 15 13.05 27.55 -27.84
N PRO A 16 12.14 26.56 -27.90
CA PRO A 16 12.31 25.31 -27.18
C PRO A 16 13.69 24.70 -27.47
N MET A 17 14.50 24.46 -26.44
CA MET A 17 15.81 23.83 -26.63
C MET A 17 15.60 22.42 -27.19
N LEU A 18 16.08 22.18 -28.40
CA LEU A 18 15.98 20.91 -29.12
C LEU A 18 17.22 20.07 -28.84
N ALA A 19 17.05 18.76 -28.71
CA ALA A 19 18.16 17.81 -28.73
C ALA A 19 18.66 17.60 -30.18
N ALA A 20 19.81 16.94 -30.35
CA ALA A 20 20.45 16.70 -31.65
C ALA A 20 19.56 15.95 -32.67
N ASP A 21 18.48 15.33 -32.20
CA ASP A 21 17.45 14.61 -32.96
C ASP A 21 16.19 15.45 -33.26
N GLY A 22 16.22 16.77 -33.01
CA GLY A 22 15.12 17.71 -33.31
C GLY A 22 13.93 17.62 -32.34
N ARG A 23 14.00 16.80 -31.30
CA ARG A 23 12.96 16.68 -30.27
C ARG A 23 13.24 17.64 -29.11
N PRO A 24 12.22 18.24 -28.47
CA PRO A 24 12.45 19.11 -27.32
C PRO A 24 13.17 18.36 -26.20
N LEU A 25 14.29 18.91 -25.74
CA LEU A 25 15.24 18.28 -24.81
C LEU A 25 14.59 17.83 -23.49
N LYS A 26 13.63 18.60 -22.99
CA LYS A 26 12.85 18.24 -21.79
C LYS A 26 12.12 16.90 -21.95
N ARG A 27 11.65 16.60 -23.15
CA ARG A 27 10.85 15.40 -23.46
C ARG A 27 11.73 14.16 -23.63
N SER A 28 12.92 14.32 -24.21
CA SER A 28 13.90 13.23 -24.31
C SER A 28 14.50 12.89 -22.95
N LEU A 29 14.84 13.89 -22.12
CA LEU A 29 15.30 13.67 -20.74
C LEU A 29 14.24 12.96 -19.89
N ALA A 30 12.99 13.42 -19.91
CA ALA A 30 11.93 12.79 -19.13
C ALA A 30 11.70 11.32 -19.51
N ARG A 31 11.88 10.96 -20.79
CA ARG A 31 11.76 9.59 -21.27
C ARG A 31 12.93 8.71 -20.81
N ALA A 32 14.15 9.24 -20.89
CA ALA A 32 15.34 8.55 -20.41
C ALA A 32 15.25 8.27 -18.91
N LEU A 33 14.87 9.28 -18.12
CA LEU A 33 14.74 9.18 -16.68
C LEU A 33 13.65 8.20 -16.24
N ARG A 34 12.52 8.13 -16.96
CA ARG A 34 11.47 7.13 -16.72
C ARG A 34 11.99 5.71 -16.96
N ARG A 35 12.74 5.48 -18.04
CA ARG A 35 13.28 4.16 -18.38
C ARG A 35 14.28 3.66 -17.35
N GLU A 36 15.09 4.56 -16.80
CA GLU A 36 16.02 4.26 -15.70
C GLU A 36 15.26 3.87 -14.42
N LYS A 37 14.27 4.66 -14.01
CA LYS A 37 13.43 4.37 -12.83
C LYS A 37 12.66 3.05 -12.96
N THR A 38 12.06 2.79 -14.12
CA THR A 38 11.35 1.52 -14.35
C THR A 38 12.30 0.33 -14.31
N ARG A 39 13.52 0.46 -14.85
CA ARG A 39 14.51 -0.63 -14.81
C ARG A 39 14.93 -0.96 -13.37
N ALA A 40 15.18 0.06 -12.55
CA ALA A 40 15.47 -0.14 -11.13
C ALA A 40 14.29 -0.80 -10.38
N PHE A 41 13.06 -0.39 -10.70
CA PHE A 41 11.87 -0.96 -10.08
C PHE A 41 11.63 -2.42 -10.49
N VAL A 42 11.83 -2.76 -11.76
CA VAL A 42 11.71 -4.15 -12.25
C VAL A 42 12.78 -5.06 -11.62
N LEU A 43 13.98 -4.52 -11.36
CA LEU A 43 15.05 -5.30 -10.73
C LEU A 43 14.72 -5.70 -9.28
N ILE A 44 14.01 -4.83 -8.53
CA ILE A 44 13.60 -5.11 -7.15
C ILE A 44 12.20 -5.72 -7.03
N ALA A 45 11.37 -5.61 -8.07
CA ALA A 45 10.03 -6.16 -8.13
C ALA A 45 9.91 -7.65 -7.73
N PRO A 46 10.77 -8.59 -8.19
CA PRO A 46 10.63 -10.00 -7.80
C PRO A 46 10.85 -10.21 -6.30
N LEU A 47 11.82 -9.52 -5.72
CA LEU A 47 12.06 -9.57 -4.27
C LEU A 47 10.89 -8.95 -3.50
N LEU A 48 10.39 -7.80 -3.96
CA LEU A 48 9.26 -7.11 -3.33
C LEU A 48 7.98 -7.96 -3.39
N LEU A 49 7.73 -8.60 -4.54
CA LEU A 49 6.59 -9.51 -4.71
C LEU A 49 6.67 -10.68 -3.73
N PHE A 50 7.84 -11.28 -3.56
CA PHE A 50 8.05 -12.34 -2.58
C PHE A 50 7.67 -11.88 -1.16
N VAL A 51 8.13 -10.69 -0.75
CA VAL A 51 7.82 -10.13 0.58
C VAL A 51 6.31 -9.87 0.74
N VAL A 52 5.66 -9.33 -0.29
CA VAL A 52 4.21 -9.09 -0.26
C VAL A 52 3.45 -10.40 -0.05
N LEU A 53 3.80 -11.44 -0.82
CA LEU A 53 3.11 -12.72 -0.77
C LEU A 53 3.33 -13.48 0.54
N THR A 54 4.57 -13.48 1.05
CA THR A 54 4.96 -14.32 2.20
C THR A 54 4.77 -13.65 3.55
N PHE A 55 4.86 -12.31 3.60
CA PHE A 55 4.71 -11.56 4.84
C PHE A 55 3.45 -10.71 4.85
N ILE A 56 3.29 -9.80 3.88
CA ILE A 56 2.22 -8.79 3.95
C ILE A 56 0.83 -9.44 3.89
N ILE A 57 0.60 -10.38 2.97
CA ILE A 57 -0.69 -11.07 2.86
C ILE A 57 -1.03 -11.86 4.14
N PRO A 58 -0.17 -12.75 4.68
CA PRO A 58 -0.45 -13.44 5.93
C PRO A 58 -0.61 -12.51 7.14
N ILE A 59 0.19 -11.45 7.24
CA ILE A 59 0.08 -10.45 8.32
C ILE A 59 -1.29 -9.78 8.29
N LEU A 60 -1.74 -9.34 7.11
CA LEU A 60 -3.07 -8.76 6.95
C LEU A 60 -4.17 -9.77 7.32
N SER A 61 -4.05 -11.02 6.86
CA SER A 61 -4.99 -12.10 7.21
C SER A 61 -5.09 -12.31 8.72
N MET A 62 -3.95 -12.33 9.42
CA MET A 62 -3.91 -12.45 10.88
C MET A 62 -4.43 -11.20 11.58
N LEU A 63 -4.18 -10.00 11.03
CA LEU A 63 -4.70 -8.75 11.58
C LEU A 63 -6.23 -8.69 11.48
N PHE A 64 -6.80 -9.04 10.33
CA PHE A 64 -8.26 -9.12 10.17
C PHE A 64 -8.87 -10.20 11.07
N ARG A 65 -8.23 -11.37 11.19
CA ARG A 65 -8.61 -12.42 12.15
C ARG A 65 -8.49 -11.99 13.62
N SER A 66 -7.65 -11.00 13.93
CA SER A 66 -7.50 -10.45 15.29
C SER A 66 -8.56 -9.39 15.61
N VAL A 67 -9.00 -8.64 14.59
CA VAL A 67 -10.10 -7.68 14.72
C VAL A 67 -11.46 -8.39 14.73
N GLU A 68 -11.64 -9.38 13.85
CA GLU A 68 -12.77 -10.32 13.84
C GLU A 68 -12.41 -11.51 14.72
N ASN A 69 -12.60 -11.38 16.03
CA ASN A 69 -12.40 -12.42 17.03
C ASN A 69 -13.41 -13.61 16.85
N GLN A 70 -13.44 -14.23 15.67
CA GLN A 70 -14.27 -15.39 15.30
C GLN A 70 -13.79 -16.71 15.93
N ILE A 71 -12.76 -16.68 16.79
CA ILE A 71 -12.32 -17.88 17.49
C ILE A 71 -13.35 -18.32 18.56
N VAL A 72 -14.25 -17.45 19.03
CA VAL A 72 -15.25 -17.89 20.03
C VAL A 72 -16.37 -18.72 19.41
N SER A 73 -16.77 -18.47 18.16
CA SER A 73 -17.92 -19.19 17.56
C SER A 73 -17.56 -20.50 16.87
N GLU A 74 -16.31 -20.71 16.42
CA GLU A 74 -15.95 -21.92 15.66
C GLU A 74 -15.29 -23.03 16.49
N THR A 75 -14.57 -22.71 17.59
CA THR A 75 -13.79 -23.75 18.29
C THR A 75 -14.56 -24.51 19.35
N LEU A 76 -15.67 -23.98 19.88
CA LEU A 76 -16.49 -24.62 20.92
C LEU A 76 -17.99 -24.34 20.73
N PRO A 77 -18.62 -24.72 19.60
CA PRO A 77 -20.03 -24.43 19.36
C PRO A 77 -20.94 -25.00 20.47
N GLY A 78 -20.62 -26.21 20.98
CA GLY A 78 -21.37 -26.84 22.07
C GLY A 78 -21.25 -26.12 23.42
N THR A 79 -20.08 -25.56 23.73
CA THR A 79 -19.88 -24.79 24.98
C THR A 79 -20.60 -23.44 24.92
N VAL A 80 -20.58 -22.75 23.78
CA VAL A 80 -21.30 -21.46 23.61
C VAL A 80 -22.82 -21.66 23.72
N GLU A 81 -23.34 -22.76 23.19
CA GLU A 81 -24.76 -23.11 23.32
C GLU A 81 -25.12 -23.45 24.78
N ALA A 82 -24.30 -24.28 25.44
CA ALA A 82 -24.54 -24.66 26.84
C ALA A 82 -24.36 -23.49 27.84
N LEU A 83 -23.50 -22.50 27.53
CA LEU A 83 -23.29 -21.32 28.38
C LEU A 83 -24.35 -20.22 28.16
N ARG A 84 -25.11 -20.28 27.06
CA ARG A 84 -26.16 -19.30 26.76
C ARG A 84 -27.33 -19.36 27.76
N ASP A 85 -27.60 -20.55 28.28
CA ASP A 85 -28.67 -20.80 29.24
C ASP A 85 -28.20 -20.66 30.70
N TRP A 86 -26.91 -20.40 30.93
CA TRP A 86 -26.33 -20.22 32.26
C TRP A 86 -26.26 -18.73 32.64
N ASP A 87 -26.76 -18.39 33.82
CA ASP A 87 -26.72 -17.04 34.36
C ASP A 87 -25.42 -16.81 35.16
N PRO A 88 -24.52 -15.92 34.70
CA PRO A 88 -23.27 -15.62 35.41
C PRO A 88 -23.48 -14.87 36.73
N ALA A 89 -24.67 -14.33 37.00
CA ALA A 89 -24.97 -13.59 38.23
C ALA A 89 -25.26 -14.50 39.43
N THR A 90 -25.54 -15.79 39.21
CA THR A 90 -25.97 -16.72 40.26
C THR A 90 -24.84 -17.41 41.05
N ALA A 91 -23.56 -17.14 40.75
CA ALA A 91 -22.38 -17.71 41.43
C ALA A 91 -22.27 -19.26 41.45
N ASP A 92 -23.24 -19.98 40.92
CA ASP A 92 -23.22 -21.43 40.75
C ASP A 92 -22.39 -21.84 39.52
N LEU A 93 -21.65 -22.95 39.64
CA LEU A 93 -20.83 -23.47 38.54
C LEU A 93 -21.72 -23.83 37.34
N PRO A 94 -21.24 -23.62 36.10
CA PRO A 94 -21.94 -24.08 34.90
C PRO A 94 -22.22 -25.58 34.96
N PRO A 95 -23.34 -26.04 34.36
CA PRO A 95 -23.70 -27.45 34.41
C PRO A 95 -22.67 -28.33 33.68
N GLU A 96 -22.50 -29.57 34.13
CA GLU A 96 -21.51 -30.55 33.64
C GLU A 96 -21.37 -30.63 32.10
N PRO A 97 -22.46 -30.55 31.29
CA PRO A 97 -22.35 -30.61 29.82
C PRO A 97 -21.47 -29.52 29.20
N VAL A 98 -21.24 -28.41 29.91
CA VAL A 98 -20.33 -27.33 29.48
C VAL A 98 -18.87 -27.83 29.43
N PHE A 99 -18.50 -28.73 30.35
CA PHE A 99 -17.15 -29.28 30.48
C PHE A 99 -16.91 -30.51 29.60
N GLU A 100 -17.95 -31.23 29.19
CA GLU A 100 -17.84 -32.44 28.34
C GLU A 100 -17.39 -32.14 26.89
N HIS A 101 -17.43 -30.87 26.47
CA HIS A 101 -17.10 -30.43 25.11
C HIS A 101 -15.75 -29.67 24.99
N LEU A 102 -14.92 -29.69 26.03
CA LEU A 102 -13.54 -29.16 26.06
C LEU A 102 -12.53 -30.10 25.38
#